data_AF-A0A2N0UZQ5-F1
#
_entry.id   AF-A0A2N0UZQ5-F1
#
_cell.length_a   1.000
_cell.length_b   1.000
_cell.length_c   1.000
_cell.angle_alpha   90.00
_cell.angle_beta   90.00
_cell.angle_gamma   90.00
#
_symmetry.space_group_name_H-M   'P 1'
#
loop_
_entity.id
_entity.type
_entity.pdbx_description
1 polymer ?
#
loop_
_entity_poly.entity_id
_entity_poly.type
_entity_poly.pdbx_seq_one_letter_code
_entity_poly.pdbx_strand_id
1 'polypeptide(L)'
;MKNNGIKKGTMRIAVCGIVAALSLVFMMMTSLIPIGTYALPCLAGILISCIVVEYGYGWAIGVFCVTAVLSTLLAGDKEAVIYFAALFGYYPILKGAFEFKIKNKVIQYILKFAVFNAAAIGSFFAATWLLSIPSDEFTIFGFYVPWIFLIAGNIFFLLYDYAISVFVTQYVRRLRGKIFGNFHK
;
A
#
# COMPACT_ATOMS: atom_id res chain seq x y z
N MET A 1 9.75 -27.92 -8.12
CA MET A 1 9.85 -26.45 -8.12
C MET A 1 11.31 -26.07 -8.35
N LYS A 2 11.67 -25.75 -9.60
CA LYS A 2 13.07 -25.58 -10.03
C LYS A 2 13.55 -24.17 -9.69
N ASN A 3 14.63 -24.13 -8.93
CA ASN A 3 15.23 -23.00 -8.26
C ASN A 3 16.05 -22.13 -9.24
N ASN A 4 15.40 -21.28 -10.06
CA ASN A 4 16.11 -20.39 -10.98
C ASN A 4 15.46 -19.00 -11.03
N GLY A 5 16.08 -18.05 -10.35
CA GLY A 5 15.71 -16.64 -10.30
C GLY A 5 16.66 -15.87 -9.39
N ILE A 6 17.91 -15.72 -9.84
CA ILE A 6 18.99 -14.89 -9.27
C ILE A 6 19.23 -15.08 -7.75
N LYS A 7 20.15 -16.02 -7.44
CA LYS A 7 20.76 -16.21 -6.11
C LYS A 7 22.02 -15.34 -5.93
N LYS A 8 21.88 -14.03 -5.75
CA LYS A 8 22.93 -13.21 -5.11
C LYS A 8 22.27 -12.28 -4.11
N GLY A 9 22.48 -12.51 -2.81
CA GLY A 9 21.87 -11.74 -1.73
C GLY A 9 22.06 -10.22 -1.91
N THR A 10 23.21 -9.80 -2.44
CA THR A 10 23.54 -8.41 -2.78
C THR A 10 22.54 -7.77 -3.74
N MET A 11 22.10 -8.48 -4.79
CA MET A 11 21.17 -7.91 -5.77
C MET A 11 19.77 -7.73 -5.18
N ARG A 12 19.34 -8.65 -4.30
CA ARG A 12 18.05 -8.55 -3.61
C ARG A 12 18.00 -7.31 -2.71
N ILE A 13 19.06 -7.11 -1.93
CA ILE A 13 19.19 -5.95 -1.04
C ILE A 13 19.20 -4.65 -1.88
N ALA A 14 19.96 -4.62 -2.97
CA ALA A 14 20.03 -3.45 -3.84
C ALA A 14 18.65 -3.06 -4.42
N VAL A 15 17.90 -4.02 -4.97
CA VAL A 15 16.56 -3.76 -5.53
C VAL A 15 15.57 -3.34 -4.43
N CYS A 16 15.60 -3.99 -3.27
CA CYS A 16 14.77 -3.59 -2.13
C CYS A 16 15.08 -2.14 -1.71
N GLY A 17 16.36 -1.76 -1.66
CA GLY A 17 16.79 -0.40 -1.35
C GLY A 17 16.32 0.62 -2.39
N ILE A 18 16.42 0.30 -3.68
CA ILE A 18 15.93 1.17 -4.77
C ILE A 18 14.42 1.38 -4.67
N VAL A 19 13.65 0.31 -4.45
CA VAL A 19 12.18 0.41 -4.31
C VAL A 19 11.80 1.19 -3.05
N ALA A 20 12.49 0.98 -1.93
CA ALA A 20 12.27 1.74 -0.70
C ALA A 20 12.54 3.24 -0.91
N ALA A 21 13.66 3.58 -1.58
CA ALA A 21 14.03 4.96 -1.87
C ALA A 21 13.04 5.62 -2.83
N LEU A 22 12.62 4.93 -3.90
CA LEU A 22 11.63 5.46 -4.84
C LEU A 22 10.27 5.69 -4.18
N SER A 23 9.84 4.76 -3.32
CA SER A 23 8.60 4.90 -2.54
C SER A 23 8.71 6.10 -1.59
N LEU A 24 9.86 6.28 -0.93
CA LEU A 24 10.12 7.44 -0.08
C LEU A 24 10.10 8.76 -0.87
N VAL A 25 10.64 8.81 -2.09
CA VAL A 25 10.56 10.01 -2.94
C VAL A 25 9.10 10.39 -3.19
N PHE A 26 8.23 9.43 -3.52
CA PHE A 26 6.79 9.71 -3.64
C PHE A 26 6.20 10.24 -2.33
N MET A 27 6.59 9.69 -1.18
CA MET A 27 6.15 10.19 0.12
C MET A 27 6.66 11.60 0.43
N MET A 28 7.87 11.97 -0.03
CA MET A 28 8.40 13.32 0.17
C MET A 28 7.74 14.34 -0.78
N MET A 29 7.25 13.90 -1.93
CA MET A 29 6.55 14.77 -2.89
C MET A 29 5.13 15.15 -2.46
N THR A 30 4.56 14.49 -1.43
CA THR A 30 3.19 14.78 -0.96
C THR A 30 3.03 16.20 -0.44
N SER A 31 4.07 16.75 0.19
CA SER A 31 4.06 18.13 0.70
C SER A 31 4.10 19.20 -0.40
N LEU A 32 4.35 18.82 -1.65
CA LEU A 32 4.43 19.75 -2.78
C LEU A 32 3.09 19.91 -3.50
N ILE A 33 2.22 18.90 -3.46
CA ILE A 33 0.98 18.84 -4.23
C ILE A 33 -0.17 18.46 -3.29
N PRO A 34 -1.18 19.33 -3.07
CA PRO A 34 -2.30 19.04 -2.16
C PRO A 34 -3.07 17.76 -2.51
N ILE A 35 -3.20 17.43 -3.80
CA ILE A 35 -3.84 16.18 -4.25
C ILE A 35 -2.94 14.95 -4.04
N GLY A 36 -1.64 15.19 -3.91
CA GLY A 36 -0.59 14.19 -3.72
C GLY A 36 -0.70 13.45 -2.39
N THR A 37 -1.24 14.10 -1.35
CA THR A 37 -1.50 13.52 -0.03
C THR A 37 -2.24 12.18 -0.10
N TYR A 38 -3.16 12.01 -1.05
CA TYR A 38 -3.94 10.79 -1.21
C TYR A 38 -3.35 9.84 -2.27
N ALA A 39 -2.88 10.39 -3.39
CA ALA A 39 -2.45 9.59 -4.55
C ALA A 39 -1.05 8.99 -4.40
N LEU A 40 -0.10 9.74 -3.83
CA LEU A 40 1.31 9.33 -3.74
C LEU A 40 1.53 8.17 -2.75
N PRO A 41 0.87 8.11 -1.58
CA PRO A 41 0.91 6.91 -0.72
C PRO A 41 0.44 5.64 -1.43
N CYS A 42 -0.58 5.76 -2.28
CA CYS A 42 -1.08 4.64 -3.07
C CYS A 42 -0.02 4.14 -4.06
N LEU A 43 0.64 5.07 -4.77
CA LEU A 43 1.72 4.75 -5.71
C LEU A 43 2.92 4.12 -5.01
N ALA A 44 3.33 4.66 -3.86
CA ALA A 44 4.37 4.09 -3.02
C ALA A 44 4.01 2.66 -2.59
N GLY A 45 2.77 2.40 -2.17
CA GLY A 45 2.29 1.04 -1.89
C GLY A 45 2.37 0.13 -3.12
N ILE A 46 1.90 0.57 -4.29
CA ILE A 46 1.96 -0.22 -5.52
C ILE A 46 3.40 -0.66 -5.86
N LEU A 47 4.41 0.18 -5.62
CA LEU A 47 5.81 -0.21 -5.84
C LEU A 47 6.26 -1.39 -4.96
N ILE A 48 5.75 -1.50 -3.72
CA ILE A 48 6.04 -2.63 -2.82
C ILE A 48 5.53 -3.95 -3.42
N SER A 49 4.47 -3.93 -4.24
CA SER A 49 3.98 -5.13 -4.92
C SER A 49 5.03 -5.77 -5.85
N CYS A 50 5.95 -4.98 -6.43
CA CYS A 50 7.08 -5.52 -7.21
C CYS A 50 7.96 -6.44 -6.36
N ILE A 51 8.23 -6.05 -5.11
CA ILE A 51 9.07 -6.83 -4.19
C ILE A 51 8.34 -8.11 -3.76
N VAL A 52 7.03 -8.04 -3.56
CA VAL A 52 6.20 -9.23 -3.29
C VAL A 52 6.35 -10.26 -4.42
N VAL A 53 6.32 -9.80 -5.68
CA VAL A 53 6.45 -10.66 -6.87
C VAL A 53 7.85 -11.25 -7.02
N GLU A 54 8.91 -10.44 -6.86
CA GLU A 54 10.28 -10.89 -7.15
C GLU A 54 10.97 -11.63 -5.99
N TYR A 55 10.74 -11.18 -4.76
CA TYR A 55 11.49 -11.66 -3.58
C TYR A 55 10.59 -12.19 -2.45
N GLY A 56 9.27 -12.05 -2.57
CA GLY A 56 8.29 -12.59 -1.63
C GLY A 56 7.95 -11.67 -0.46
N TYR A 57 7.04 -12.15 0.40
CA TYR A 57 6.40 -11.35 1.45
C TYR A 57 7.37 -10.82 2.52
N GLY A 58 8.36 -11.62 2.94
CA GLY A 58 9.29 -11.21 4.01
C GLY A 58 10.11 -9.97 3.65
N TRP A 59 10.61 -9.91 2.40
CA TRP A 59 11.36 -8.75 1.91
C TRP A 59 10.46 -7.54 1.67
N ALA A 60 9.24 -7.77 1.20
CA ALA A 60 8.25 -6.71 1.01
C ALA A 60 7.87 -6.03 2.34
N ILE A 61 7.72 -6.81 3.42
CA ILE A 61 7.51 -6.27 4.77
C ILE A 61 8.72 -5.42 5.20
N GLY A 62 9.94 -5.89 4.96
CA GLY A 62 11.15 -5.11 5.26
C GLY A 62 11.16 -3.76 4.54
N VAL A 63 10.85 -3.74 3.23
CA VAL A 63 10.76 -2.51 2.44
C VAL A 63 9.65 -1.60 2.95
N PHE A 64 8.47 -2.14 3.25
CA PHE A 64 7.37 -1.39 3.86
C PHE A 64 7.79 -0.73 5.18
N CYS A 65 8.38 -1.49 6.10
CA CYS A 65 8.82 -0.97 7.40
C CYS A 65 9.86 0.14 7.25
N VAL A 66 10.87 -0.06 6.39
CA VAL A 66 11.90 0.95 6.14
C VAL A 66 11.29 2.21 5.53
N THR A 67 10.45 2.09 4.51
CA THR A 67 9.79 3.24 3.89
C THR A 67 8.85 3.94 4.88
N ALA A 68 8.10 3.20 5.71
CA ALA A 68 7.23 3.78 6.72
C ALA A 68 8.03 4.61 7.73
N VAL A 69 9.10 4.04 8.31
CA VAL A 69 9.99 4.74 9.27
C VAL A 69 10.69 5.94 8.62
N LEU A 70 11.21 5.81 7.40
CA LEU A 70 11.85 6.94 6.74
C LEU A 70 10.83 8.02 6.37
N SER A 71 9.61 7.64 5.97
CA SER A 71 8.55 8.60 5.66
C SER A 71 8.07 9.36 6.90
N THR A 72 7.97 8.72 8.07
CA THR A 72 7.60 9.43 9.31
C THR A 72 8.64 10.48 9.69
N LEU A 73 9.92 10.19 9.46
CA LEU A 73 11.03 11.10 9.74
C LEU A 73 11.17 12.22 8.70
N LEU A 74 11.05 11.91 7.41
CA LEU A 74 11.45 12.80 6.31
C LEU A 74 10.28 13.42 5.55
N ALA A 75 9.11 12.79 5.49
CA ALA A 75 7.96 13.36 4.80
C ALA A 75 7.34 14.49 5.64
N GLY A 76 7.12 15.64 5.01
CA GLY A 76 6.55 16.82 5.68
C GLY A 76 5.05 16.68 5.95
N ASP A 77 4.33 15.96 5.08
CA ASP A 77 2.90 15.71 5.22
C ASP A 77 2.65 14.46 6.07
N LYS A 78 2.14 14.66 7.29
CA LYS A 78 1.87 13.57 8.23
C LYS A 78 0.58 12.81 7.93
N GLU A 79 -0.37 13.42 7.22
CA GLU A 79 -1.58 12.73 6.79
C GLU A 79 -1.22 11.66 5.74
N ALA A 80 -0.39 12.02 4.77
CA ALA A 80 0.11 11.08 3.76
C ALA A 80 0.83 9.89 4.40
N VAL A 81 1.65 10.14 5.43
CA VAL A 81 2.36 9.09 6.17
C VAL A 81 1.38 8.12 6.84
N ILE A 82 0.31 8.62 7.45
CA ILE A 82 -0.74 7.77 8.03
C ILE A 82 -1.41 6.96 6.92
N TYR A 83 -1.74 7.55 5.78
CA TYR A 83 -2.33 6.81 4.66
C TYR A 83 -1.41 5.71 4.13
N PHE A 84 -0.10 5.98 4.03
CA PHE A 84 0.86 4.96 3.63
C PHE A 84 0.99 3.85 4.69
N ALA A 85 1.19 4.21 5.95
CA ALA A 85 1.46 3.23 7.01
C ALA A 85 0.23 2.43 7.43
N ALA A 86 -0.95 3.08 7.50
CA ALA A 86 -2.17 2.49 8.04
C ALA A 86 -3.11 1.93 6.97
N LEU A 87 -3.05 2.39 5.70
CA LEU A 87 -3.98 1.94 4.67
C LEU A 87 -3.31 1.26 3.47
N PHE A 88 -2.38 1.93 2.80
CA PHE A 88 -1.99 1.56 1.44
C PHE A 88 -0.67 0.80 1.33
N GLY A 89 0.33 1.10 2.17
CA GLY A 89 1.68 0.58 2.03
C GLY A 89 1.80 -0.93 2.26
N TYR A 90 1.13 -1.48 3.28
CA TYR A 90 1.16 -2.92 3.55
C TYR A 90 0.12 -3.71 2.74
N TYR A 91 -0.91 -3.04 2.21
CA TYR A 91 -2.05 -3.71 1.57
C TYR A 91 -1.65 -4.65 0.42
N PRO A 92 -0.75 -4.27 -0.52
CA PRO A 92 -0.29 -5.16 -1.58
C PRO A 92 0.32 -6.48 -1.09
N ILE A 93 0.94 -6.48 0.09
CA ILE A 93 1.52 -7.66 0.74
C ILE A 93 0.40 -8.60 1.19
N LEU A 94 -0.60 -8.06 1.90
CA LEU A 94 -1.77 -8.82 2.37
C LEU A 94 -2.61 -9.33 1.20
N LYS A 95 -2.83 -8.49 0.19
CA LYS A 95 -3.53 -8.85 -1.04
C LYS A 95 -2.88 -10.07 -1.69
N GLY A 96 -1.56 -10.05 -1.88
CA GLY A 96 -0.84 -11.20 -2.43
C GLY A 96 -1.04 -12.46 -1.57
N ALA A 97 -1.00 -12.32 -0.24
CA ALA A 97 -1.21 -13.44 0.68
C ALA A 97 -2.63 -14.02 0.61
N PHE A 98 -3.66 -13.17 0.52
CA PHE A 98 -5.05 -13.59 0.39
C PHE A 98 -5.31 -14.29 -0.94
N GLU A 99 -4.83 -13.71 -2.05
CA GLU A 99 -5.01 -14.27 -3.39
C GLU A 99 -4.24 -15.58 -3.58
N PHE A 100 -3.11 -15.75 -2.90
CA PHE A 100 -2.34 -16.98 -2.93
C PHE A 100 -2.97 -18.11 -2.12
N LYS A 101 -3.49 -17.82 -0.91
CA LYS A 101 -3.99 -18.86 0.02
C LYS A 101 -5.45 -19.24 -0.21
N ILE A 102 -6.29 -18.29 -0.62
CA ILE A 102 -7.74 -18.46 -0.68
C ILE A 102 -8.17 -18.52 -2.13
N LYS A 103 -8.88 -19.57 -2.55
CA LYS A 103 -9.36 -19.69 -3.94
C LYS A 103 -10.73 -19.04 -4.17
N ASN A 104 -11.54 -18.90 -3.11
CA ASN A 104 -12.88 -18.32 -3.21
C ASN A 104 -12.80 -16.79 -3.27
N LYS A 105 -13.23 -16.22 -4.39
CA LYS A 105 -13.20 -14.76 -4.64
C LYS A 105 -14.08 -13.98 -3.65
N VAL A 106 -15.20 -14.53 -3.20
CA VAL A 106 -16.09 -13.85 -2.26
C VAL A 106 -15.39 -13.64 -0.92
N ILE A 107 -14.74 -14.70 -0.41
CA ILE A 107 -13.98 -14.64 0.84
C ILE A 107 -12.79 -13.68 0.71
N GLN A 108 -12.11 -13.67 -0.44
CA GLN A 108 -11.04 -12.70 -0.68
C GLN A 108 -11.53 -11.26 -0.58
N TYR A 109 -12.63 -10.91 -1.25
CA TYR A 109 -13.17 -9.55 -1.19
C TYR A 109 -13.63 -9.18 0.21
N ILE A 110 -14.31 -10.09 0.93
CA ILE A 110 -14.70 -9.85 2.34
C ILE A 110 -13.47 -9.52 3.19
N LEU A 111 -12.39 -10.29 3.08
CA LEU A 111 -11.17 -10.05 3.85
C LEU A 111 -10.47 -8.74 3.45
N LYS A 112 -10.42 -8.44 2.15
CA LYS A 112 -9.85 -7.18 1.65
C LYS A 112 -10.59 -5.96 2.21
N PHE A 113 -11.92 -5.98 2.14
CA PHE A 113 -12.75 -4.93 2.71
C PHE A 113 -12.68 -4.87 4.23
N ALA A 114 -12.64 -6.02 4.91
CA ALA A 114 -12.49 -6.06 6.36
C ALA A 114 -11.19 -5.39 6.81
N VAL A 115 -10.07 -5.69 6.13
CA VAL A 115 -8.78 -5.05 6.39
C VAL A 115 -8.86 -3.54 6.17
N PHE A 116 -9.41 -3.09 5.03
CA PHE A 116 -9.51 -1.67 4.73
C PHE A 116 -10.39 -0.92 5.74
N ASN A 117 -11.59 -1.45 6.04
CA ASN A 117 -12.51 -0.80 6.98
C ASN A 117 -11.95 -0.79 8.41
N ALA A 118 -11.35 -1.89 8.87
CA ALA A 118 -10.72 -1.94 10.18
C ALA A 118 -9.58 -0.91 10.29
N ALA A 119 -8.77 -0.79 9.24
CA ALA A 119 -7.69 0.18 9.17
C ALA A 119 -8.20 1.63 9.13
N ALA A 120 -9.20 1.92 8.30
CA ALA A 120 -9.79 3.25 8.19
C ALA A 120 -10.42 3.70 9.51
N ILE A 121 -11.26 2.84 10.10
CA ILE A 121 -11.89 3.10 11.40
C ILE A 121 -10.83 3.23 12.50
N GLY A 122 -9.83 2.35 12.52
CA GLY A 122 -8.73 2.42 13.48
C GLY A 122 -7.93 3.72 13.37
N SER A 123 -7.61 4.16 12.13
CA SER A 123 -6.91 5.42 11.89
C SER A 123 -7.74 6.64 12.30
N PHE A 124 -9.07 6.61 12.06
CA PHE A 124 -9.98 7.66 12.48
C PHE A 124 -10.02 7.78 14.00
N PHE A 125 -10.25 6.68 14.72
CA PHE A 125 -10.26 6.70 16.18
C PHE A 125 -8.92 7.09 16.78
N ALA A 126 -7.80 6.63 16.20
CA ALA A 126 -6.47 7.04 16.65
C ALA A 126 -6.27 8.55 16.49
N ALA A 127 -6.70 9.13 15.37
CA ALA A 127 -6.63 10.56 15.13
C ALA A 127 -7.52 11.35 16.09
N THR A 128 -8.79 10.94 16.29
CA THR A 128 -9.72 11.64 17.20
C THR A 128 -9.28 11.54 18.65
N TRP A 129 -8.76 10.39 19.08
CA TRP A 129 -8.25 10.21 20.44
C TRP A 129 -6.99 11.05 20.68
N LEU A 130 -6.07 11.09 19.72
CA LEU A 130 -4.85 11.90 19.82
C LEU A 130 -5.14 13.41 19.81
N LEU A 131 -6.11 13.85 19.00
CA LEU A 131 -6.42 15.27 18.82
C LEU A 131 -7.55 15.78 19.74
N SER A 132 -8.22 14.89 20.48
CA SER A 132 -9.33 15.21 21.40
C SER A 132 -10.44 16.06 20.76
N ILE A 133 -10.74 15.80 19.48
CA ILE A 133 -11.77 16.54 18.73
C ILE A 133 -13.16 16.11 19.22
N PRO A 134 -14.05 17.05 19.61
CA PRO A 134 -15.42 16.74 20.01
C PRO A 134 -16.20 16.00 18.91
N SER A 135 -16.99 14.99 19.29
CA SER A 135 -17.79 14.19 18.36
C SER A 135 -18.80 15.01 17.53
N ASP A 136 -19.17 16.17 18.05
CA ASP A 136 -20.22 17.04 17.51
C ASP A 136 -19.73 17.81 16.26
N GLU A 137 -18.42 18.02 16.12
CA GLU A 137 -17.82 18.65 14.93
C GLU A 137 -17.89 17.76 13.69
N PHE A 138 -18.09 16.45 13.87
CA PHE A 138 -18.19 15.49 12.77
C PHE A 138 -19.61 15.36 12.21
N THR A 139 -20.56 16.16 12.70
CA THR A 139 -21.94 16.19 12.21
C THR A 139 -22.20 17.47 11.42
N ILE A 140 -22.45 17.33 10.13
CA ILE A 140 -22.81 18.46 9.25
C ILE A 140 -24.19 18.16 8.66
N PHE A 141 -25.14 19.08 8.83
CA PHE A 141 -26.53 18.93 8.37
C PHE A 141 -27.22 17.64 8.87
N GLY A 142 -26.89 17.18 10.09
CA GLY A 142 -27.46 15.96 10.67
C GLY A 142 -26.86 14.64 10.15
N PHE A 143 -25.91 14.70 9.22
CA PHE A 143 -25.16 13.54 8.76
C PHE A 143 -23.84 13.42 9.48
N TYR A 144 -23.53 12.22 9.98
CA TYR A 144 -22.22 11.91 10.55
C TYR A 144 -21.23 11.67 9.41
N VAL A 145 -20.41 12.70 9.17
CA VAL A 145 -19.48 12.83 8.04
C VAL A 145 -18.52 11.64 7.89
N PRO A 146 -17.98 11.03 8.96
CA PRO A 146 -17.09 9.88 8.84
C PRO A 146 -17.72 8.66 8.13
N TRP A 147 -19.04 8.44 8.24
CA TRP A 147 -19.70 7.35 7.50
C TRP A 147 -19.68 7.59 6.00
N ILE A 148 -19.87 8.84 5.57
CA ILE A 148 -19.82 9.23 4.15
C ILE A 148 -18.40 9.02 3.61
N PHE A 149 -17.38 9.45 4.36
CA PHE A 149 -15.98 9.20 4.01
C PHE A 149 -15.63 7.72 3.97
N LEU A 150 -16.19 6.90 4.87
CA LEU A 150 -15.99 5.46 4.86
C LEU A 150 -16.59 4.82 3.60
N ILE A 151 -17.80 5.21 3.20
CA ILE A 151 -18.42 4.73 1.95
C ILE A 151 -17.59 5.14 0.74
N ALA A 152 -17.19 6.42 0.65
CA ALA A 152 -16.34 6.92 -0.43
C ALA A 152 -14.98 6.18 -0.45
N GLY A 153 -14.40 5.95 0.72
CA GLY A 153 -13.16 5.19 0.89
C GLY A 153 -13.28 3.76 0.40
N ASN A 154 -14.40 3.07 0.62
CA ASN A 154 -14.63 1.72 0.11
C ASN A 154 -14.68 1.69 -1.43
N ILE A 155 -15.30 2.70 -2.06
CA ILE A 155 -15.31 2.84 -3.53
C ILE A 155 -13.89 3.08 -4.05
N PHE A 156 -13.14 3.98 -3.41
CA PHE A 156 -11.74 4.23 -3.76
C PHE A 156 -10.86 2.99 -3.55
N PHE A 157 -11.08 2.25 -2.48
CA PHE A 157 -10.35 1.02 -2.18
C PHE A 157 -10.52 -0.04 -3.28
N LEU A 158 -11.72 -0.19 -3.85
CA LEU A 158 -11.92 -1.06 -5.01
C LEU A 158 -11.07 -0.64 -6.21
N LEU A 159 -11.00 0.66 -6.49
CA LEU A 159 -10.15 1.19 -7.54
C LEU A 159 -8.67 0.89 -7.26
N TYR A 160 -8.23 1.06 -6.01
CA TYR A 160 -6.87 0.76 -5.59
C TYR A 160 -6.53 -0.73 -5.70
N ASP A 161 -7.41 -1.62 -5.22
CA ASP A 161 -7.25 -3.07 -5.35
C ASP A 161 -7.12 -3.48 -6.82
N TYR A 162 -7.97 -2.94 -7.68
CA TYR A 162 -7.90 -3.15 -9.11
C TYR A 162 -6.59 -2.62 -9.71
N ALA A 163 -6.16 -1.42 -9.34
CA ALA A 163 -4.92 -0.81 -9.81
C ALA A 163 -3.70 -1.67 -9.49
N ILE A 164 -3.62 -2.26 -8.29
CA ILE A 164 -2.54 -3.20 -7.95
C ILE A 164 -2.56 -4.43 -8.85
N SER A 165 -3.75 -5.01 -9.13
CA SER A 165 -3.86 -6.19 -10.01
C SER A 165 -3.37 -5.90 -11.41
N VAL A 166 -3.79 -4.75 -11.97
CA VAL A 166 -3.38 -4.29 -13.29
C VAL A 166 -1.88 -4.04 -13.32
N PHE A 167 -1.35 -3.31 -12.33
CA PHE A 167 0.07 -3.01 -12.24
C PHE A 167 0.93 -4.27 -12.17
N VAL A 168 0.62 -5.21 -11.26
CA VAL A 168 1.34 -6.47 -11.13
C VAL A 168 1.30 -7.27 -12.45
N THR A 169 0.14 -7.32 -13.11
CA THR A 169 0.00 -8.00 -14.40
C THR A 169 0.89 -7.37 -15.48
N GLN A 170 0.91 -6.03 -15.58
CA GLN A 170 1.75 -5.33 -16.56
C GLN A 170 3.23 -5.44 -16.22
N TYR A 171 3.58 -5.36 -14.94
CA TYR A 171 4.94 -5.54 -14.45
C TYR A 171 5.51 -6.89 -14.88
N VAL A 172 4.79 -7.98 -14.58
CA VAL A 172 5.21 -9.34 -14.93
C VAL A 172 5.31 -9.54 -16.44
N ARG A 173 4.35 -9.01 -17.21
CA ARG A 173 4.31 -9.22 -18.67
C ARG A 173 5.32 -8.40 -19.46
N ARG A 174 5.60 -7.16 -19.06
CA ARG A 174 6.35 -6.19 -19.89
C ARG A 174 7.68 -5.74 -19.29
N LEU A 175 7.73 -5.54 -17.97
CA LEU A 175 8.88 -4.91 -17.31
C LEU A 175 9.84 -5.95 -16.74
N ARG A 176 9.32 -7.00 -16.13
CA ARG A 176 10.12 -8.07 -15.50
C ARG A 176 11.12 -8.69 -16.48
N GLY A 177 10.67 -9.06 -17.67
CA GLY A 177 11.52 -9.68 -18.69
C GLY A 177 12.71 -8.82 -19.11
N LYS A 178 12.56 -7.49 -19.06
CA LYS A 178 13.62 -6.52 -19.39
C LYS A 178 14.61 -6.30 -18.24
N ILE A 179 14.13 -6.36 -16.99
CA ILE A 179 14.93 -6.03 -15.80
C ILE A 179 15.63 -7.28 -15.22
N PHE A 180 14.93 -8.41 -15.17
CA PHE A 180 15.40 -9.64 -14.51
C PHE A 180 15.52 -10.84 -15.45
N GLY A 181 15.16 -10.69 -16.73
CA GLY A 181 15.11 -11.78 -17.71
C GLY A 181 13.79 -12.57 -17.66
N ASN A 182 13.43 -13.20 -18.77
CA ASN A 182 12.21 -14.02 -18.88
C ASN A 182 12.33 -15.31 -18.05
N PHE A 183 11.20 -15.80 -17.54
CA PHE A 183 11.09 -17.22 -17.17
C PHE A 183 11.36 -18.02 -18.44
N HIS A 184 12.52 -18.69 -18.51
CA HIS A 184 12.63 -19.85 -19.39
C HIS A 184 11.67 -20.89 -18.80
N LYS A 185 10.48 -20.97 -19.40
CA LYS A 185 9.66 -22.18 -19.32
C LYS A 185 10.37 -23.27 -20.11
#